data_AF-A0A3M1UVD9-F1
#
_entry.id   AF-A0A3M1UVD9-F1
#
_cell.length_a   1.000
_cell.length_b   1.000
_cell.length_c   1.000
_cell.angle_alpha   90.00
_cell.angle_beta   90.00
_cell.angle_gamma   90.00
#
_symmetry.space_group_name_H-M   'P 1'
#
loop_
_entity.id
_entity.type
_entity.pdbx_description
1 polymer ?
#
loop_
_entity_poly.entity_id
_entity_poly.type
_entity_poly.pdbx_seq_one_letter_code
_entity_poly.pdbx_strand_id
1 'polypeptide(L)'
;MRLWSLHPRYLDPRGLVALWREGLLARAVLLEQTRGYRKHPQLLRFRSQPDPVAAIEAYLGAVLREADARGYHFDRRKITAVGDVPAIPVTSGQLDYEWKHLLAKLRVRDPGRYRELQPLRTPLPHPLMSVVPGPIEPWEAVR
;
A
#
# COMPACT_ATOMS: atom_id res chain seq x y z
N MET A 1 1.54 -6.16 -9.25
CA MET A 1 1.92 -5.06 -8.36
C MET A 1 0.63 -4.45 -7.82
N ARG A 2 0.46 -4.47 -6.51
CA ARG A 2 -0.67 -3.92 -5.76
C ARG A 2 -0.11 -3.20 -4.53
N LEU A 3 -0.05 -1.89 -4.61
CA LEU A 3 0.26 -1.00 -3.50
C LEU A 3 -1.05 -0.56 -2.85
N TRP A 4 -1.35 -1.10 -1.68
CA TRP A 4 -2.56 -0.76 -0.95
C TRP A 4 -2.50 0.66 -0.36
N SER A 5 -3.59 1.38 -0.47
CA SER A 5 -3.87 2.63 0.21
C SER A 5 -4.46 2.39 1.61
N LEU A 6 -4.84 1.15 1.92
CA LEU A 6 -5.27 0.70 3.26
C LEU A 6 -4.08 0.58 4.23
N HIS A 7 -4.36 0.73 5.53
CA HIS A 7 -3.36 0.48 6.57
C HIS A 7 -2.85 -0.98 6.50
N PRO A 8 -1.51 -1.22 6.49
CA PRO A 8 -0.95 -2.57 6.38
C PRO A 8 -1.43 -3.55 7.47
N ARG A 9 -1.80 -3.03 8.64
CA ARG A 9 -2.47 -3.77 9.74
C ARG A 9 -3.67 -4.63 9.37
N TYR A 10 -4.30 -4.40 8.23
CA TYR A 10 -5.45 -5.21 7.80
C TYR A 10 -5.05 -6.42 6.97
N LEU A 11 -3.84 -6.43 6.42
CA LEU A 11 -3.37 -7.52 5.56
C LEU A 11 -3.10 -8.79 6.37
N ASP A 12 -3.50 -9.94 5.81
CA ASP A 12 -3.08 -11.25 6.28
C ASP A 12 -1.55 -11.43 6.09
N PRO A 13 -0.92 -12.43 6.72
CA PRO A 13 0.51 -12.69 6.56
C PRO A 13 0.98 -12.73 5.10
N ARG A 14 0.20 -13.39 4.22
CA ARG A 14 0.55 -13.51 2.80
C ARG A 14 0.39 -12.16 2.08
N GLY A 15 -0.65 -11.40 2.42
CA GLY A 15 -0.87 -10.04 1.93
C GLY A 15 0.27 -9.08 2.30
N LEU A 16 0.74 -9.12 3.55
CA LEU A 16 1.81 -8.24 4.04
C LEU A 16 3.15 -8.53 3.34
N VAL A 17 3.52 -9.81 3.21
CA VAL A 17 4.74 -10.23 2.49
C VAL A 17 4.66 -9.84 1.00
N ALA A 18 3.49 -10.02 0.38
CA ALA A 18 3.29 -9.59 -1.01
C ALA A 18 3.44 -8.07 -1.15
N LEU A 19 2.83 -7.28 -0.25
CA LEU A 19 2.93 -5.83 -0.26
C LEU A 19 4.38 -5.34 -0.17
N TRP A 20 5.18 -5.94 0.72
CA TRP A 20 6.59 -5.62 0.84
C TRP A 20 7.37 -5.86 -0.46
N ARG A 21 7.18 -7.03 -1.08
CA ARG A 21 7.86 -7.39 -2.34
C ARG A 21 7.43 -6.47 -3.49
N GLU A 22 6.14 -6.18 -3.60
CA GLU A 22 5.61 -5.30 -4.65
C GLU A 22 5.99 -3.84 -4.43
N GLY A 23 6.09 -3.37 -3.19
CA GLY A 23 6.62 -2.06 -2.85
C GLY A 23 8.11 -1.91 -3.18
N LEU A 24 8.93 -2.93 -2.90
CA LEU A 24 10.34 -2.93 -3.32
C LEU A 24 10.50 -2.93 -4.84
N LEU A 25 9.61 -3.62 -5.56
CA LEU A 25 9.56 -3.54 -7.02
C LEU A 25 9.17 -2.12 -7.48
N ALA A 26 8.18 -1.49 -6.84
CA ALA A 26 7.79 -0.11 -7.13
C ALA A 26 8.95 0.86 -6.92
N ARG A 27 9.69 0.70 -5.80
CA ARG A 27 10.92 1.44 -5.52
C ARG A 27 11.96 1.27 -6.63
N ALA A 28 12.25 0.04 -7.03
CA ALA A 28 13.19 -0.22 -8.12
C ALA A 28 12.74 0.39 -9.45
N VAL A 29 11.42 0.41 -9.74
CA VAL A 29 10.87 1.07 -10.94
C VAL A 29 11.07 2.59 -10.87
N LEU A 30 10.85 3.21 -9.71
CA LEU A 30 11.02 4.66 -9.53
C LEU A 30 12.51 5.08 -9.53
N LEU A 31 13.41 4.17 -9.19
CA LEU A 31 14.86 4.32 -9.35
C LEU A 31 15.36 3.98 -10.75
N GLU A 32 14.47 3.67 -11.70
CA GLU A 32 14.80 3.26 -13.08
C GLU A 32 15.63 1.97 -13.20
N GLN A 33 15.71 1.19 -12.13
CA GLN A 33 16.50 -0.05 -12.04
C GLN A 33 15.82 -1.26 -12.70
N THR A 34 14.61 -1.09 -13.23
CA THR A 34 13.85 -2.16 -13.88
C THR A 34 13.58 -1.85 -15.35
N ARG A 35 13.45 -2.89 -16.18
CA ARG A 35 12.94 -2.78 -17.55
C ARG A 35 11.41 -2.94 -17.62
N GLY A 36 10.83 -3.75 -16.74
CA GLY A 36 9.38 -3.99 -16.65
C GLY A 36 8.67 -3.08 -15.64
N TYR A 37 7.32 -3.11 -15.67
CA TYR A 37 6.43 -2.38 -14.74
C TYR A 37 6.52 -0.83 -14.76
N ARG A 38 7.30 -0.25 -15.67
CA ARG A 38 7.46 1.22 -15.80
C ARG A 38 6.15 1.98 -16.03
N LYS A 39 5.15 1.37 -16.66
CA LYS A 39 3.84 1.98 -16.93
C LYS A 39 2.76 1.55 -15.95
N HIS A 40 3.13 0.99 -14.80
CA HIS A 40 2.14 0.53 -13.84
C HIS A 40 1.33 1.73 -13.30
N PRO A 41 -0.01 1.72 -13.42
CA PRO A 41 -0.81 2.92 -13.19
C PRO A 41 -0.79 3.35 -11.71
N GLN A 42 -0.72 2.41 -10.75
CA GLN A 42 -0.57 2.76 -9.33
C GLN A 42 0.70 3.54 -8.98
N LEU A 43 1.71 3.59 -9.86
CA LEU A 43 2.90 4.43 -9.65
C LEU A 43 2.62 5.91 -9.92
N LEU A 44 1.53 6.25 -10.63
CA LEU A 44 1.17 7.63 -10.94
C LEU A 44 1.06 8.47 -9.67
N ARG A 45 0.41 7.96 -8.62
CA ARG A 45 0.28 8.70 -7.34
C ARG A 45 1.61 9.01 -6.65
N PHE A 46 2.64 8.19 -6.88
CA PHE A 46 3.99 8.42 -6.34
C PHE A 46 4.78 9.37 -7.26
N ARG A 47 4.64 9.23 -8.58
CA ARG A 47 5.28 10.12 -9.56
C ARG A 47 4.79 11.56 -9.50
N SER A 48 3.54 11.75 -9.04
CA SER A 48 2.99 13.08 -8.80
C SER A 48 3.51 13.74 -7.52
N GLN A 49 4.37 13.08 -6.73
CA GLN A 49 4.98 13.66 -5.54
C GLN A 49 6.24 14.46 -5.89
N PRO A 50 6.62 15.47 -5.08
CA PRO A 50 7.85 16.24 -5.28
C PRO A 50 9.10 15.36 -5.34
N ASP A 51 9.15 14.33 -4.50
CA ASP A 51 10.18 13.29 -4.54
C ASP A 51 9.49 11.91 -4.57
N PRO A 52 9.34 11.30 -5.75
CA PRO A 52 8.70 9.99 -5.90
C PRO A 52 9.45 8.87 -5.16
N VAL A 53 10.78 8.96 -5.07
CA VAL A 53 11.62 7.95 -4.42
C VAL A 53 11.45 8.05 -2.91
N ALA A 54 11.55 9.26 -2.34
CA ALA A 54 11.30 9.45 -0.91
C ALA A 54 9.86 9.04 -0.52
N ALA A 55 8.87 9.30 -1.37
CA ALA A 55 7.49 8.88 -1.13
C ALA A 55 7.34 7.34 -1.04
N ILE A 56 7.96 6.57 -1.95
CA ILE A 56 7.89 5.10 -1.87
C ILE A 56 8.74 4.52 -0.72
N GLU A 57 9.83 5.19 -0.33
CA GLU A 57 10.62 4.83 0.85
C GLU A 57 9.82 5.04 2.14
N ALA A 58 9.13 6.18 2.28
CA ALA A 58 8.22 6.45 3.40
C ALA A 58 7.06 5.45 3.45
N TYR A 59 6.52 5.09 2.28
CA TYR A 59 5.47 4.07 2.16
C TYR A 59 5.96 2.73 2.70
N LEU A 60 7.11 2.26 2.21
CA LEU A 60 7.72 1.01 2.66
C LEU A 60 8.12 1.06 4.14
N GLY A 61 8.52 2.23 4.66
CA GLY A 61 8.82 2.43 6.07
C GLY A 61 7.62 2.14 6.97
N ALA A 62 6.41 2.51 6.58
CA ALA A 62 5.19 2.16 7.32
C ALA A 62 4.86 0.66 7.24
N VAL A 63 5.07 0.03 6.08
CA VAL A 63 4.90 -1.43 5.91
C VAL A 63 5.89 -2.19 6.79
N LEU A 64 7.15 -1.74 6.84
CA LEU A 64 8.19 -2.30 7.70
C LEU A 64 7.81 -2.16 9.19
N ARG A 65 7.36 -0.99 9.65
CA ARG A 65 6.93 -0.81 11.04
C ARG A 65 5.79 -1.76 11.42
N GLU A 66 4.82 -1.97 10.52
CA GLU A 66 3.76 -2.97 10.74
C GLU A 66 4.32 -4.39 10.82
N ALA A 67 5.29 -4.71 9.96
CA ALA A 67 5.95 -6.01 9.94
C ALA A 67 6.69 -6.26 11.27
N ASP A 68 7.48 -5.29 11.74
CA ASP A 68 8.20 -5.34 13.01
C ASP A 68 7.24 -5.51 14.19
N ALA A 69 6.15 -4.73 14.24
CA ALA A 69 5.14 -4.80 15.29
C ALA A 69 4.45 -6.18 15.38
N ARG A 70 4.45 -6.94 14.29
CA ARG A 70 3.88 -8.28 14.18
C ARG A 70 4.94 -9.39 14.25
N GLY A 71 6.20 -9.05 14.51
CA GLY A 71 7.31 -10.01 14.65
C GLY A 71 7.85 -10.56 13.31
N TYR A 72 7.60 -9.90 12.19
CA TYR A 72 8.23 -10.24 10.91
C TYR A 72 9.59 -9.54 10.77
N HIS A 73 10.54 -10.19 10.11
CA HIS A 73 11.89 -9.66 9.90
C HIS A 73 12.12 -9.30 8.42
N PHE A 74 11.54 -8.20 7.96
CA PHE A 74 11.86 -7.67 6.63
C PHE A 74 13.25 -7.04 6.62
N ASP A 75 14.00 -7.22 5.53
CA ASP A 75 15.35 -6.68 5.42
C ASP A 75 15.31 -5.15 5.29
N ARG A 76 15.53 -4.48 6.41
CA ARG A 76 15.57 -3.02 6.54
C ARG A 76 16.54 -2.33 5.59
N ARG A 77 17.64 -3.00 5.22
CA ARG A 77 18.69 -2.44 4.35
C ARG A 77 18.22 -2.22 2.92
N LYS A 78 17.04 -2.74 2.57
CA LYS A 78 16.43 -2.58 1.25
C LYS A 78 15.75 -1.23 1.05
N ILE A 79 15.59 -0.45 2.13
CA ILE A 79 14.97 0.87 2.11
C ILE A 79 15.86 1.87 2.84
N THR A 80 15.74 3.12 2.45
CA THR A 80 16.42 4.23 3.13
C THR A 80 15.43 4.94 4.03
N ALA A 81 15.82 5.22 5.27
CA ALA A 81 15.02 6.08 6.14
C ALA A 81 14.99 7.49 5.54
N VAL A 82 13.78 8.03 5.38
CA VAL A 82 13.55 9.37 4.87
C VAL A 82 12.93 10.23 5.97
N GLY A 83 13.14 11.55 5.87
CA GLY A 83 12.47 12.52 6.73
C GLY A 83 10.98 12.66 6.37
N ASP A 84 10.40 13.78 6.78
CA ASP A 84 9.00 14.06 6.49
C ASP A 84 8.78 14.25 4.99
N VAL A 85 7.80 13.53 4.46
CA VAL A 85 7.32 13.65 3.08
C VAL A 85 5.86 14.08 3.10
N PRO A 86 5.38 14.83 2.09
CA PRO A 86 3.97 15.18 1.98
C PRO A 86 3.08 13.93 1.99
N ALA A 87 1.94 14.02 2.67
CA ALA A 87 0.92 12.99 2.60
C ALA A 87 0.37 12.89 1.17
N ILE A 88 0.17 11.67 0.69
CA ILE A 88 -0.40 11.41 -0.63
C ILE A 88 -1.93 11.43 -0.50
N PRO A 89 -2.65 12.28 -1.24
CA PRO A 89 -4.11 12.24 -1.24
C PRO A 89 -4.59 10.90 -1.81
N VAL A 90 -5.60 10.32 -1.18
CA VAL A 90 -6.34 9.17 -1.70
C VAL A 90 -7.83 9.41 -1.53
N THR A 91 -8.61 9.11 -2.56
CA THR A 91 -10.05 9.29 -2.48
C THR A 91 -10.72 8.29 -1.52
N SER A 92 -11.82 8.70 -0.89
CA SER A 92 -12.67 7.81 -0.09
C SER A 92 -13.19 6.62 -0.91
N GLY A 93 -13.59 6.86 -2.17
CA GLY A 93 -14.04 5.81 -3.09
C GLY A 93 -12.96 4.77 -3.38
N GLN A 94 -11.69 5.16 -3.45
CA GLN A 94 -10.58 4.22 -3.60
C GLN A 94 -10.41 3.35 -2.35
N LEU A 95 -10.43 3.94 -1.15
CA LEU A 95 -10.33 3.16 0.09
C LEU A 95 -11.45 2.13 0.22
N ASP A 96 -12.68 2.53 -0.09
CA ASP A 96 -13.84 1.63 -0.04
C ASP A 96 -13.70 0.48 -1.07
N TYR A 97 -13.21 0.79 -2.26
CA TYR A 97 -12.94 -0.21 -3.29
C TYR A 97 -11.87 -1.20 -2.85
N GLU A 98 -10.74 -0.71 -2.33
CA GLU A 98 -9.69 -1.55 -1.79
C GLU A 98 -10.17 -2.40 -0.61
N TRP A 99 -11.01 -1.85 0.25
CA TRP A 99 -11.54 -2.56 1.40
C TRP A 99 -12.37 -3.77 0.99
N LYS A 100 -13.30 -3.58 0.05
CA LYS A 100 -14.10 -4.68 -0.53
C LYS A 100 -13.19 -5.74 -1.15
N HIS A 101 -12.16 -5.32 -1.88
CA HIS A 101 -11.17 -6.22 -2.49
C HIS A 101 -10.37 -7.02 -1.47
N LEU A 102 -9.94 -6.39 -0.37
CA LEU A 102 -9.24 -7.07 0.70
C LEU A 102 -10.16 -8.08 1.38
N LEU A 103 -11.37 -7.69 1.76
CA LEU A 103 -12.34 -8.59 2.41
C LEU A 103 -12.66 -9.81 1.53
N ALA A 104 -12.84 -9.63 0.22
CA ALA A 104 -13.04 -10.74 -0.72
C ALA A 104 -11.87 -11.74 -0.72
N LYS A 105 -10.62 -11.24 -0.67
CA LYS A 105 -9.42 -12.09 -0.58
C LYS A 105 -9.34 -12.81 0.76
N LEU A 106 -9.61 -12.11 1.87
CA LEU A 106 -9.55 -12.68 3.21
C LEU A 106 -10.62 -13.74 3.43
N ARG A 107 -11.83 -13.56 2.87
CA ARG A 107 -12.92 -14.56 2.97
C ARG A 107 -12.48 -15.97 2.56
N VAL A 108 -11.56 -16.07 1.60
CA VAL A 108 -11.01 -17.35 1.12
C VAL A 108 -9.70 -17.71 1.83
N ARG A 109 -8.77 -16.76 1.99
CA ARG A 109 -7.40 -17.05 2.46
C ARG A 109 -7.24 -17.05 3.98
N ASP A 110 -8.08 -16.31 4.68
CA ASP A 110 -8.05 -16.12 6.14
C ASP A 110 -9.46 -15.78 6.66
N PRO A 111 -10.35 -16.80 6.76
CA PRO A 111 -11.74 -16.59 7.18
C PRO A 111 -11.89 -16.02 8.60
N GLY A 112 -10.91 -16.28 9.48
CA GLY A 112 -10.89 -15.71 10.84
C GLY A 112 -10.77 -14.19 10.78
N ARG A 113 -9.73 -13.71 10.09
CA ARG A 113 -9.49 -12.28 9.91
C ARG A 113 -10.59 -11.60 9.10
N TYR A 114 -11.18 -12.28 8.13
CA TYR A 114 -12.37 -11.77 7.44
C TYR A 114 -13.52 -11.48 8.42
N ARG A 115 -13.84 -12.41 9.34
CA ARG A 115 -14.90 -12.20 10.33
C ARG A 115 -14.60 -11.04 11.29
N GLU A 116 -13.34 -10.86 11.67
CA GLU A 116 -12.92 -9.75 12.52
C GLU A 116 -13.05 -8.38 11.80
N LEU A 117 -12.74 -8.34 10.51
CA LEU A 117 -12.67 -7.09 9.75
C LEU A 117 -13.99 -6.69 9.07
N GLN A 118 -14.83 -7.64 8.67
CA GLN A 118 -16.11 -7.38 8.00
C GLN A 118 -17.03 -6.37 8.74
N PRO A 119 -17.10 -6.34 10.09
CA PRO A 119 -17.91 -5.36 10.80
C PRO A 119 -17.39 -3.92 10.69
N LEU A 120 -16.09 -3.72 10.41
CA LEU A 120 -15.51 -2.39 10.31
C LEU A 120 -16.04 -1.65 9.07
N ARG A 121 -16.57 -0.45 9.30
CA ARG A 121 -17.18 0.40 8.26
C ARG A 121 -16.21 1.43 7.67
N THR A 122 -15.23 1.86 8.47
CA THR A 122 -14.30 2.92 8.08
C THR A 122 -12.87 2.41 8.25
N PRO A 123 -12.26 1.85 7.19
CA PRO A 123 -10.90 1.37 7.27
C PRO A 123 -9.93 2.54 7.39
N LEU A 124 -8.88 2.38 8.19
CA LEU A 124 -7.80 3.35 8.26
C LEU A 124 -6.97 3.34 6.97
N PRO A 125 -6.56 4.51 6.47
CA PRO A 125 -5.62 4.59 5.37
C PRO A 125 -4.22 4.16 5.80
N HIS A 126 -3.38 3.88 4.82
CA HIS A 126 -1.95 3.77 4.99
C HIS A 126 -1.40 5.07 5.61
N PRO A 127 -0.44 5.04 6.57
CA PRO A 127 0.00 6.24 7.29
C PRO A 127 0.53 7.40 6.43
N LEU A 128 1.04 7.10 5.23
CA LEU A 128 1.45 8.11 4.25
C LEU A 128 0.28 8.79 3.51
N MET A 129 -0.95 8.30 3.65
CA MET A 129 -2.09 8.72 2.85
C MET A 129 -3.03 9.62 3.65
N SER A 130 -3.54 10.67 3.00
CA SER A 130 -4.62 11.51 3.53
C SER A 130 -5.89 11.28 2.73
N VAL A 131 -7.00 10.99 3.41
CA VAL A 131 -8.27 10.70 2.74
C VAL A 131 -8.94 11.99 2.29
N VAL A 132 -9.35 12.06 1.04
CA VAL A 132 -10.14 13.16 0.47
C VAL A 132 -11.45 12.63 -0.12
N PRO A 133 -12.55 13.39 -0.12
CA PRO A 133 -13.77 12.96 -0.81
C PRO A 133 -13.52 12.76 -2.31
N GLY A 134 -13.99 11.65 -2.87
CA GLY A 134 -13.93 11.43 -4.32
C GLY A 134 -14.25 10.01 -4.77
N PRO A 135 -14.37 9.78 -6.09
CA PRO A 135 -14.63 8.46 -6.69
C PRO A 135 -13.40 7.56 -6.60
N ILE A 136 -13.47 6.34 -7.13
CA ILE A 136 -12.28 5.48 -7.31
C ILE A 136 -11.20 6.24 -8.09
N GLU A 137 -9.94 6.07 -7.68
CA GLU A 137 -8.82 6.77 -8.28
C GLU A 137 -8.64 6.40 -9.76
N PRO A 138 -8.30 7.36 -10.64
CA PRO A 138 -8.17 7.09 -12.08
C PRO A 138 -7.02 6.13 -12.43
N TRP A 139 -6.06 5.95 -11.53
CA TRP A 139 -4.98 4.98 -11.68
C TRP A 139 -5.40 3.55 -11.33
N GLU A 140 -6.56 3.35 -10.74
CA GLU A 140 -7.07 2.02 -10.41
C GLU A 140 -7.58 1.34 -11.69
N ALA A 141 -6.92 0.26 -12.08
CA ALA A 141 -7.38 -0.57 -13.17
C ALA A 141 -8.50 -1.47 -12.64
N VAL A 142 -9.73 -0.95 -12.62
CA VAL A 142 -10.92 -1.71 -12.24
C VAL A 142 -11.06 -2.90 -13.18
N ARG A 143 -11.02 -4.10 -12.62
CA ARG A 143 -11.25 -5.37 -13.31
C ARG A 143 -12.35 -6.14 -12.60
#